data_AF-A0A1I2GAU9-F1
#
_entry.id   AF-A0A1I2GAU9-F1
#
_cell.length_a   1.000
_cell.length_b   1.000
_cell.length_c   1.000
_cell.angle_alpha   90.00
_cell.angle_beta   90.00
_cell.angle_gamma   90.00
#
_symmetry.space_group_name_H-M   'P 1'
#
loop_
_entity.id
_entity.type
_entity.pdbx_description
1 polymer ?
#
loop_
_entity_poly.entity_id
_entity_poly.type
_entity_poly.pdbx_seq_one_letter_code
_entity_poly.pdbx_strand_id
1 'polypeptide(L)'
;MDSRKSKAELLAENQSLRAERNSAGIANVVMYLIKYGAFVWISYHIYLMVAELAGKHTFADIGFAVFSNLELSVALGWWFGISGIIYGLWQAKLRKDTVERLQNRIQFLESKLDTKRTSSQLTPRGETRKEDEL
;
A
#
# COMPACT_ATOMS: atom_id res chain seq x y z
N MET A 1 42.64 44.20 45.64
CA MET A 1 41.22 44.60 45.67
C MET A 1 40.44 43.42 46.22
N ASP A 2 40.15 43.47 47.51
CA ASP A 2 39.57 42.34 48.24
C ASP A 2 38.05 42.46 48.16
N SER A 3 37.46 41.80 47.15
CA SER A 3 36.02 41.79 46.88
C SER A 3 35.31 40.86 47.87
N ARG A 4 35.40 41.18 49.16
CA ARG A 4 34.62 40.49 50.19
C ARG A 4 33.19 41.00 50.15
N LYS A 5 32.34 40.25 49.44
CA LYS A 5 30.89 40.47 49.40
C LYS A 5 30.34 40.54 50.83
N SER A 6 29.42 41.47 51.06
CA SER A 6 28.78 41.63 52.36
C SER A 6 27.95 40.38 52.70
N LYS A 7 27.81 40.04 53.98
CA LYS A 7 27.01 38.87 54.42
C LYS A 7 25.58 38.91 53.84
N ALA A 8 25.00 40.09 53.68
CA ALA A 8 23.68 40.28 53.08
C ALA A 8 23.66 39.90 51.58
N GLU A 9 24.71 40.26 50.83
CA GLU A 9 24.84 39.92 49.41
C GLU A 9 25.02 38.42 49.21
N LEU A 10 25.83 37.78 50.07
CA LEU A 10 26.01 36.33 50.05
C LEU A 10 24.72 35.57 50.35
N LEU A 11 23.84 36.11 51.20
CA LEU A 11 22.54 35.52 51.49
C LEU A 11 21.58 35.66 50.29
N ALA A 12 21.55 36.83 49.65
CA ALA A 12 20.74 37.06 48.46
C ALA A 12 21.18 36.16 47.28
N GLU A 13 22.49 36.02 47.07
CA GLU A 13 23.08 35.15 46.05
C GLU A 13 22.80 33.66 46.35
N ASN A 14 22.86 33.23 47.62
CA ASN A 14 22.47 31.87 47.98
C ASN A 14 20.97 31.60 47.74
N GLN A 15 20.11 32.60 47.94
CA GLN A 15 18.68 32.46 47.70
C GLN A 15 18.37 32.32 46.21
N SER A 16 19.01 33.11 45.33
CA SER A 16 18.84 32.97 43.88
C SER A 16 19.36 31.62 43.37
N LEU A 17 20.55 31.20 43.81
CA LEU A 17 21.13 29.91 43.43
C LEU A 17 20.26 28.72 43.86
N ARG A 18 19.62 28.79 45.03
CA ARG A 18 18.68 27.76 45.49
C ARG A 18 17.41 27.72 44.64
N ALA A 19 16.88 28.88 44.25
CA ALA A 19 15.71 28.96 43.38
C ALA A 19 16.00 28.36 42.00
N GLU A 20 17.15 28.67 41.40
CA GLU A 20 17.58 28.12 40.12
C GLU A 20 17.83 26.60 40.18
N ARG A 21 18.47 26.12 41.25
CA ARG A 21 18.68 24.67 41.42
C ARG A 21 17.36 23.91 41.57
N ASN A 22 16.40 24.49 42.27
CA ASN A 22 15.08 23.89 42.46
C ASN A 22 14.29 23.88 41.14
N SER A 23 14.31 24.96 40.36
CA SER A 23 13.61 25.01 39.07
C SER A 23 14.23 24.05 38.04
N ALA A 24 15.56 23.95 37.99
CA ALA A 24 16.26 22.99 37.14
C ALA A 24 15.97 21.54 37.54
N GLY A 25 15.88 21.26 38.85
CA GLY A 25 15.49 19.95 39.37
C GLY A 25 14.08 19.56 38.94
N ILE A 26 13.12 20.46 39.09
CA ILE A 26 11.72 20.26 38.68
C ILE A 26 11.63 20.03 37.17
N ALA A 27 12.32 20.83 36.36
CA ALA A 27 12.31 20.70 34.91
C ALA A 27 12.80 19.32 34.45
N ASN A 28 13.87 18.81 35.07
CA ASN A 28 14.40 17.47 34.76
C ASN A 28 13.41 16.36 35.16
N VAL A 29 12.80 16.45 36.34
CA VAL A 29 11.79 15.46 36.78
C VAL A 29 10.60 15.43 35.81
N VAL A 30 10.09 16.60 35.41
CA VAL A 30 9.00 16.70 34.43
C VAL A 30 9.40 16.10 33.09
N MET A 31 10.60 16.38 32.60
CA MET A 31 11.09 15.82 31.33
C MET A 31 11.18 14.29 31.37
N TYR A 32 11.70 13.72 32.46
CA TYR A 32 11.74 12.27 32.63
C TYR A 32 10.33 11.67 32.77
N LEU A 33 9.44 12.33 33.49
CA LEU A 33 8.05 11.89 33.65
C LEU A 33 7.32 11.87 32.30
N ILE A 34 7.50 12.88 31.46
CA ILE A 34 6.91 12.90 30.11
C ILE A 34 7.51 11.78 29.26
N LYS A 35 8.84 11.62 29.25
CA LYS A 35 9.52 10.62 28.43
C LYS A 35 9.09 9.20 28.80
N TYR A 36 9.14 8.84 30.07
CA TYR A 36 8.76 7.49 30.53
C TYR A 36 7.24 7.30 30.62
N GLY A 37 6.50 8.35 30.97
CA GLY A 37 5.04 8.35 30.96
C GLY A 37 4.47 8.11 29.57
N ALA A 38 5.10 8.65 28.52
CA ALA A 38 4.71 8.38 27.13
C ALA A 38 4.85 6.90 26.77
N PHE A 39 5.94 6.23 27.17
CA PHE A 39 6.11 4.79 26.94
C PHE A 39 5.05 3.95 27.64
N VAL A 40 4.73 4.27 28.89
CA VAL A 40 3.66 3.60 29.64
C VAL A 40 2.31 3.81 28.96
N TRP A 41 2.03 5.04 28.51
CA TRP A 41 0.79 5.40 27.82
C TRP A 41 0.62 4.65 26.51
N ILE A 42 1.67 4.58 25.69
CA ILE A 42 1.68 3.82 24.43
C ILE A 42 1.46 2.32 24.73
N SER A 43 2.16 1.77 25.72
CA SER A 43 2.02 0.36 26.11
C SER A 43 0.60 0.03 26.58
N TYR A 44 -0.05 0.94 27.30
CA TYR A 44 -1.44 0.80 27.72
C TYR A 44 -2.41 0.76 26.52
N HIS A 45 -2.21 1.59 25.50
CA HIS A 45 -3.04 1.58 24.30
C HIS A 45 -2.81 0.31 23.46
N ILE A 46 -1.58 -0.18 23.39
CA ILE A 46 -1.27 -1.46 22.74
C ILE A 46 -1.98 -2.61 23.48
N TYR A 47 -1.94 -2.62 24.81
CA TYR A 47 -2.69 -3.60 25.60
C TYR A 47 -4.18 -3.54 25.30
N LEU A 48 -4.77 -2.34 25.20
CA LEU A 48 -6.19 -2.16 24.88
C LEU A 48 -6.53 -2.67 23.48
N MET A 49 -5.67 -2.42 22.48
CA MET A 49 -5.81 -2.99 21.13
C MET A 49 -5.80 -4.52 21.17
N VAL A 50 -4.87 -5.12 21.92
CA VAL A 50 -4.77 -6.58 22.06
C VAL A 50 -5.96 -7.14 22.84
N ALA A 51 -6.43 -6.46 23.89
CA ALA A 51 -7.59 -6.87 24.67
C ALA A 51 -8.88 -6.84 23.84
N GLU A 52 -9.07 -5.81 23.01
CA GLU A 52 -10.16 -5.73 22.03
C GLU A 52 -10.09 -6.83 20.97
N LEU A 53 -8.87 -7.26 20.62
CA LEU A 53 -8.64 -8.35 19.66
C LEU A 53 -8.76 -9.74 20.31
N ALA A 54 -8.45 -9.88 21.59
CA ALA A 54 -8.43 -11.14 22.32
C ALA A 54 -9.84 -11.76 22.51
N GLY A 55 -10.90 -10.97 22.36
CA GLY A 55 -12.29 -11.45 22.32
C GLY A 55 -12.84 -11.66 20.90
N LYS A 56 -12.10 -11.27 19.86
CA LYS A 56 -12.52 -11.34 18.45
C LYS A 56 -11.65 -12.38 17.75
N HIS A 57 -12.12 -13.63 17.66
CA HIS A 57 -11.45 -14.70 16.92
C HIS A 57 -11.54 -14.45 15.40
N THR A 58 -10.72 -13.53 14.89
CA THR A 58 -10.84 -12.99 13.51
C THR A 58 -10.46 -13.98 12.41
N PHE A 59 -9.65 -15.00 12.67
CA PHE A 59 -9.29 -15.97 11.60
C PHE A 59 -10.43 -16.92 11.25
N ALA A 60 -11.23 -17.34 12.23
CA ALA A 60 -12.42 -18.15 11.97
C ALA A 60 -13.55 -17.28 11.38
N ASP A 61 -13.74 -16.05 11.87
CA ASP A 61 -14.76 -15.12 11.37
C ASP A 61 -14.50 -14.61 9.96
N ILE A 62 -13.25 -14.43 9.52
CA ILE A 62 -12.96 -14.09 8.10
C ILE A 62 -13.37 -15.25 7.19
N GLY A 63 -13.06 -16.50 7.58
CA GLY A 63 -13.53 -17.68 6.86
C GLY A 63 -15.06 -17.77 6.88
N PHE A 64 -15.67 -17.62 8.05
CA PHE A 64 -17.11 -17.74 8.24
C PHE A 64 -17.91 -16.60 7.59
N ALA A 65 -17.39 -15.37 7.54
CA ALA A 65 -18.02 -14.23 6.86
C ALA A 65 -17.95 -14.36 5.32
N VAL A 66 -16.92 -15.03 4.78
CA VAL A 66 -16.90 -15.42 3.36
C VAL A 66 -17.98 -16.46 3.06
N PHE A 67 -18.21 -17.41 3.98
CA PHE A 67 -19.27 -18.41 3.87
C PHE A 67 -20.67 -17.90 4.25
N SER A 68 -20.81 -16.87 5.10
CA SER A 68 -22.12 -16.32 5.51
C SER A 68 -22.66 -15.29 4.52
N ASN A 69 -21.78 -14.66 3.73
CA ASN A 69 -22.15 -13.77 2.64
C ASN A 69 -22.33 -14.51 1.31
N LEU A 70 -22.66 -15.82 1.32
CA LEU A 70 -22.79 -16.60 0.08
C LEU A 70 -23.70 -15.96 -0.97
N GLU A 71 -24.75 -15.23 -0.59
CA GLU A 71 -25.59 -14.50 -1.56
C GLU A 71 -24.86 -13.30 -2.20
N LEU A 72 -24.11 -12.52 -1.41
CA LEU A 72 -23.31 -11.39 -1.92
C LEU A 72 -22.04 -11.86 -2.65
N SER A 73 -21.41 -12.96 -2.21
CA SER A 73 -20.21 -13.53 -2.83
C SER A 73 -20.53 -14.29 -4.11
N VAL A 74 -21.70 -14.92 -4.22
CA VAL A 74 -22.20 -15.48 -5.49
C VAL A 74 -22.50 -14.36 -6.48
N ALA A 75 -23.16 -13.28 -6.08
CA ALA A 75 -23.41 -12.14 -6.96
C ALA A 75 -22.10 -11.49 -7.46
N LEU A 76 -21.13 -11.27 -6.57
CA LEU A 76 -19.80 -10.80 -6.95
C LEU A 76 -19.06 -11.80 -7.85
N GLY A 77 -19.15 -13.11 -7.55
CA GLY A 77 -18.58 -14.16 -8.38
C GLY A 77 -19.14 -14.17 -9.79
N TRP A 78 -20.46 -14.02 -9.95
CA TRP A 78 -21.10 -13.85 -11.26
C TRP A 78 -20.67 -12.57 -11.95
N TRP A 79 -20.56 -11.45 -11.23
CA TRP A 79 -20.06 -10.19 -11.79
C TRP A 79 -18.62 -10.31 -12.29
N PHE A 80 -17.73 -10.93 -11.53
CA PHE A 80 -16.34 -11.17 -11.94
C PHE A 80 -16.26 -12.18 -13.09
N GLY A 81 -17.07 -13.24 -13.07
CA GLY A 81 -17.14 -14.21 -14.16
C GLY A 81 -17.63 -13.58 -15.47
N ILE A 82 -18.75 -12.86 -15.44
CA ILE A 82 -19.34 -12.20 -16.61
C ILE A 82 -18.40 -11.10 -17.13
N SER A 83 -17.85 -10.26 -16.24
CA SER A 83 -16.91 -9.21 -16.64
C SER A 83 -15.63 -9.77 -17.24
N GLY A 84 -15.10 -10.87 -16.70
CA GLY A 84 -13.94 -11.58 -17.26
C GLY A 84 -14.22 -12.14 -18.66
N ILE A 85 -15.38 -12.76 -18.89
CA ILE A 85 -15.77 -13.27 -20.21
C ILE A 85 -15.91 -12.13 -21.21
N ILE A 86 -16.63 -11.05 -20.85
CA ILE A 86 -16.83 -9.89 -21.72
C ILE A 86 -15.47 -9.26 -22.08
N TYR A 87 -14.61 -9.07 -21.08
CA TYR A 87 -13.28 -8.52 -21.27
C TYR A 87 -12.43 -9.41 -22.19
N GLY A 88 -12.43 -10.73 -21.98
CA GLY A 88 -11.69 -11.68 -22.81
C GLY A 88 -12.13 -11.68 -24.27
N LEU A 89 -13.45 -11.65 -24.52
CA LEU A 89 -13.99 -11.55 -25.88
C LEU A 89 -13.61 -10.23 -26.55
N TRP A 90 -13.69 -9.12 -25.80
CA TRP A 90 -13.30 -7.81 -26.29
C TRP A 90 -11.80 -7.76 -26.63
N GLN A 91 -10.95 -8.24 -25.74
CA GLN A 91 -9.50 -8.31 -25.95
C GLN A 91 -9.14 -9.19 -27.15
N ALA A 92 -9.80 -10.34 -27.31
CA ALA A 92 -9.59 -11.22 -28.46
C ALA A 92 -9.93 -10.51 -29.78
N LYS A 93 -11.01 -9.71 -29.80
CA LYS A 93 -11.39 -8.90 -30.97
C LYS A 93 -10.36 -7.81 -31.26
N LEU A 94 -9.98 -7.01 -30.25
CA LEU A 94 -8.97 -5.95 -30.43
C LEU A 94 -7.63 -6.49 -30.94
N ARG A 95 -7.22 -7.66 -30.45
CA ARG A 95 -6.01 -8.33 -30.92
C ARG A 95 -6.10 -8.64 -32.41
N LYS A 96 -7.20 -9.24 -32.87
CA LYS A 96 -7.41 -9.57 -34.29
C LYS A 96 -7.44 -8.32 -35.16
N ASP A 97 -8.15 -7.27 -34.72
CA ASP A 97 -8.23 -6.00 -35.46
C ASP A 97 -6.85 -5.31 -35.58
N THR A 98 -6.04 -5.42 -34.52
CA THR A 98 -4.67 -4.88 -34.52
C THR A 98 -3.76 -5.67 -35.46
N VAL A 99 -3.85 -7.00 -35.44
CA VAL A 99 -3.11 -7.88 -36.37
C VAL A 99 -3.48 -7.55 -37.80
N GLU A 100 -4.77 -7.44 -38.11
CA GLU A 100 -5.26 -7.09 -39.45
C GLU A 100 -4.71 -5.76 -39.96
N ARG A 101 -4.72 -4.73 -39.11
CA ARG A 101 -4.16 -3.41 -39.45
C ARG A 101 -2.65 -3.48 -39.72
N LEU A 102 -1.91 -4.22 -38.89
CA LEU A 102 -0.45 -4.30 -39.00
C LEU A 102 -0.02 -5.21 -40.17
N GLN A 103 -0.72 -6.31 -40.40
CA GLN A 103 -0.42 -7.28 -41.45
C GLN A 103 -0.52 -6.66 -42.84
N ASN A 104 -1.56 -5.86 -43.10
CA ASN A 104 -1.71 -5.12 -44.36
C ASN A 104 -0.52 -4.16 -44.60
N ARG A 105 -0.06 -3.46 -43.56
CA ARG A 105 1.08 -2.54 -43.65
C ARG A 105 2.40 -3.29 -43.84
N ILE A 106 2.60 -4.40 -43.15
CA ILE A 106 3.78 -5.25 -43.28
C ILE A 106 3.85 -5.80 -44.71
N GLN A 107 2.77 -6.37 -45.23
CA GLN A 107 2.73 -6.91 -46.59
C GLN A 107 3.00 -5.83 -47.66
N PHE A 108 2.48 -4.62 -47.46
CA PHE A 108 2.78 -3.48 -48.33
C PHE A 108 4.28 -3.09 -48.30
N LEU A 109 4.91 -3.11 -47.13
CA LEU A 109 6.33 -2.80 -47.00
C LEU A 109 7.22 -3.94 -47.52
N GLU A 110 6.83 -5.19 -47.28
CA GLU A 110 7.54 -6.38 -47.76
C GLU A 110 7.51 -6.47 -49.29
N SER A 111 6.36 -6.21 -49.93
CA SER A 111 6.26 -6.22 -51.40
C SER A 111 7.09 -5.14 -52.08
N LYS A 112 7.36 -4.02 -51.39
CA LYS A 112 8.28 -2.97 -51.86
C LYS A 112 9.76 -3.33 -51.69
N LEU A 113 10.09 -4.15 -50.70
CA LEU A 113 11.48 -4.51 -50.39
C LEU A 113 11.93 -5.77 -51.16
N ASP A 114 11.07 -6.78 -51.26
CA ASP A 114 11.34 -8.05 -51.93
C ASP A 114 10.08 -8.61 -52.58
N THR A 115 10.00 -8.49 -53.91
CA THR A 115 8.85 -8.94 -54.70
C THR A 115 8.73 -10.47 -54.77
N LYS A 116 9.77 -11.24 -54.40
CA LYS A 116 9.77 -12.71 -54.45
C LYS A 116 9.41 -13.37 -53.11
N ARG A 117 9.20 -12.60 -52.04
CA ARG A 117 8.86 -13.16 -50.73
C ARG A 117 7.44 -13.71 -50.70
N THR A 118 7.31 -15.02 -50.52
CA THR A 118 6.03 -15.70 -50.31
C THR A 118 5.61 -15.52 -48.85
N SER A 119 4.51 -14.79 -48.61
CA SER A 119 3.96 -14.64 -47.27
C SER A 119 3.36 -15.96 -46.77
N SER A 120 3.55 -16.26 -45.49
CA SER A 120 2.80 -17.30 -44.77
C SER A 120 1.30 -17.16 -45.09
N GLN A 121 0.65 -18.22 -45.60
CA GLN A 121 -0.72 -18.20 -46.15
C GLN A 121 -1.84 -17.97 -45.10
N LEU A 122 -1.49 -17.40 -43.94
CA LEU A 122 -2.42 -17.04 -42.88
C LEU A 122 -3.41 -15.98 -43.37
N THR A 123 -4.60 -16.02 -42.80
CA THR A 123 -5.62 -14.99 -43.04
C THR A 123 -5.09 -13.62 -42.62
N PRO A 124 -5.67 -12.51 -43.12
CA PRO A 124 -5.34 -11.14 -42.65
C PRO A 124 -5.45 -10.95 -41.14
N ARG A 125 -6.20 -11.81 -40.44
CA ARG A 125 -6.38 -11.78 -38.98
C ARG A 125 -5.42 -12.68 -38.22
N GLY A 126 -4.47 -13.34 -38.91
CA GLY A 126 -3.50 -14.26 -38.31
C GLY A 126 -4.09 -15.59 -37.87
N GLU A 127 -5.28 -15.97 -38.39
CA GLU A 127 -5.88 -17.29 -38.15
C GLU A 127 -5.41 -18.29 -39.22
N THR A 128 -5.18 -19.53 -38.78
CA THR A 128 -5.03 -20.70 -39.64
C THR A 128 -6.31 -20.87 -40.45
N ARG A 129 -6.19 -21.25 -41.72
CA ARG A 129 -7.37 -21.48 -42.55
C ARG A 129 -8.10 -22.72 -42.03
N LYS A 130 -9.44 -22.74 -42.11
CA LYS A 130 -10.25 -23.89 -41.66
C LYS A 130 -9.90 -25.20 -42.38
N GLU A 131 -9.31 -25.10 -43.57
CA GLU A 131 -8.80 -26.23 -44.35
C GLU A 131 -7.48 -26.83 -43.82
N ASP A 132 -6.77 -26.12 -42.93
CA ASP A 132 -5.52 -26.53 -42.29
C ASP A 132 -5.70 -26.87 -40.78
N GLU A 133 -6.94 -26.83 -40.26
CA GLU A 133 -7.26 -27.31 -38.91
C GLU A 133 -7.32 -28.85 -38.94
N LEU A 134 -6.35 -29.51 -38.30
CA LEU A 134 -6.24 -30.99 -38.18
C LEU A 134 -7.41 -31.62 -37.42
#